data_AF-A0A957EF62-F1
#
_entry.id   AF-A0A957EF62-F1
#
_cell.length_a   1.000
_cell.length_b   1.000
_cell.length_c   1.000
_cell.angle_alpha   90.00
_cell.angle_beta   90.00
_cell.angle_gamma   90.00
#
_symmetry.space_group_name_H-M   'P 1'
#
loop_
_entity.id
_entity.type
_entity.pdbx_description
1 polymer ?
#
loop_
_entity_poly.entity_id
_entity_poly.type
_entity_poly.pdbx_seq_one_letter_code
_entity_poly.pdbx_strand_id
1 'polypeptide(L)'
;MKRIIPLFALALTITLSILSVNMVQAEVIASDRDATPQAGAAASPPVATVVSVQPTAIEDETMIYLGDPITVNGPGVVITGTTAIITATGTYRATGTLADGMIDINTDGSVELILDNATITNSTGPAVSVTNATAVSLVLADGTTNTLTDGETYNDTGLKATLFSNDTLIIAGSGDLIITGNYKHGIASDDDLIVE
;
A
#
# COMPACT_ATOMS: atom_id res chain seq x y z
N MET A 1 52.67 26.83 -1.86
CA MET A 1 52.76 25.71 -2.82
C MET A 1 51.40 25.03 -2.89
N LYS A 2 50.70 25.21 -4.02
CA LYS A 2 49.40 24.59 -4.31
C LYS A 2 49.63 23.13 -4.67
N ARG A 3 48.95 22.19 -4.01
CA ARG A 3 48.79 20.81 -4.50
C ARG A 3 47.31 20.55 -4.73
N ILE A 4 46.96 20.64 -6.00
CA ILE A 4 45.65 20.36 -6.59
C ILE A 4 45.52 18.83 -6.60
N ILE A 5 44.48 18.29 -5.97
CA ILE A 5 44.12 16.88 -6.05
C ILE A 5 43.05 16.77 -7.16
N PRO A 6 43.22 15.90 -8.16
CA PRO A 6 42.28 15.81 -9.27
C PRO A 6 41.00 15.05 -8.89
N LEU A 7 39.92 15.60 -9.44
CA LEU A 7 38.54 15.13 -9.51
C LEU A 7 38.44 13.71 -10.11
N PHE A 8 37.85 12.77 -9.37
CA PHE A 8 37.31 11.53 -9.93
C PHE A 8 35.79 11.57 -9.79
N ALA A 9 35.12 11.94 -10.87
CA ALA A 9 33.67 11.85 -11.01
C ALA A 9 33.27 10.37 -11.15
N LEU A 10 32.48 9.85 -10.22
CA LEU A 10 31.87 8.53 -10.32
C LEU A 10 30.57 8.67 -11.12
N ALA A 11 30.63 8.42 -12.43
CA ALA A 11 29.44 8.33 -13.27
C ALA A 11 28.77 6.98 -13.05
N LEU A 12 27.70 6.94 -12.24
CA LEU A 12 26.83 5.78 -12.11
C LEU A 12 25.89 5.75 -13.32
N THR A 13 26.21 4.93 -14.32
CA THR A 13 25.31 4.67 -15.45
C THR A 13 24.44 3.46 -15.09
N ILE A 14 23.17 3.71 -14.79
CA ILE A 14 22.18 2.63 -14.62
C ILE A 14 21.61 2.32 -16.01
N THR A 15 21.99 1.18 -16.57
CA THR A 15 21.34 0.65 -17.78
C THR A 15 19.98 0.09 -17.40
N LEU A 16 18.91 0.78 -17.80
CA LEU A 16 17.54 0.31 -17.66
C LEU A 16 17.28 -0.79 -18.71
N SER A 17 17.24 -2.04 -18.27
CA SER A 17 16.82 -3.18 -19.07
C SER A 17 15.29 -3.21 -19.10
N ILE A 18 14.68 -2.64 -20.14
CA ILE A 18 13.28 -2.93 -20.48
C ILE A 18 13.21 -4.32 -21.12
N LEU A 19 12.67 -5.29 -20.36
CA LEU A 19 12.26 -6.57 -20.91
C LEU A 19 10.86 -6.38 -21.51
N SER A 20 10.80 -6.09 -22.80
CA SER A 20 9.57 -6.13 -23.57
C SER A 20 9.13 -7.57 -23.79
N VAL A 21 7.94 -7.93 -23.28
CA VAL A 21 7.24 -9.13 -23.75
C VAL A 21 6.05 -8.70 -24.59
N ASN A 22 6.19 -8.96 -25.88
CA ASN A 22 5.17 -8.79 -26.90
C ASN A 22 4.10 -9.90 -26.78
N MET A 23 2.84 -9.47 -26.85
CA MET A 23 1.72 -10.05 -27.60
C MET A 23 1.38 -11.54 -27.42
N VAL A 24 0.26 -11.83 -26.74
CA VAL A 24 -0.53 -13.04 -26.99
C VAL A 24 -1.73 -12.62 -27.84
N GLN A 25 -1.84 -13.21 -29.04
CA GLN A 25 -3.01 -13.03 -29.91
C GLN A 25 -4.24 -13.66 -29.26
N ALA A 26 -5.35 -12.92 -29.25
CA ALA A 26 -6.67 -13.50 -29.04
C ALA A 26 -7.04 -14.30 -30.30
N GLU A 27 -7.09 -15.62 -30.19
CA GLU A 27 -7.64 -16.46 -31.26
C GLU A 27 -9.17 -16.54 -31.08
N VAL A 28 -9.91 -15.91 -32.00
CA VAL A 28 -11.35 -16.12 -32.12
C VAL A 28 -11.57 -17.30 -33.05
N ILE A 29 -11.84 -18.49 -32.49
CA ILE A 29 -12.38 -19.60 -33.28
C ILE A 29 -13.89 -19.38 -33.39
N ALA A 30 -14.33 -18.72 -34.46
CA ALA A 30 -15.71 -18.82 -34.90
C ALA A 30 -15.89 -20.23 -35.52
N SER A 31 -16.74 -21.07 -34.91
CA SER A 31 -17.19 -22.31 -35.55
C SER A 31 -18.68 -22.17 -35.88
N ASP A 32 -18.95 -22.35 -37.17
CA ASP A 32 -20.17 -22.04 -37.90
C ASP A 32 -21.48 -22.52 -37.25
N ARG A 33 -22.50 -21.68 -37.37
CA ARG A 33 -23.90 -22.13 -37.26
C ARG A 33 -24.39 -22.55 -38.63
N ASP A 34 -24.43 -23.86 -38.86
CA ASP A 34 -25.43 -24.43 -39.75
C ASP A 34 -26.00 -25.72 -39.13
N ALA A 35 -27.29 -25.67 -38.77
CA ALA A 35 -28.00 -26.80 -38.18
C ALA A 35 -29.36 -26.94 -38.87
N THR A 36 -29.41 -27.82 -39.88
CA THR A 36 -30.65 -28.47 -40.32
C THR A 36 -31.16 -29.43 -39.23
N PRO A 37 -32.49 -29.55 -39.01
CA PRO A 37 -33.01 -30.23 -37.83
C PRO A 37 -33.16 -31.75 -38.06
N GLN A 38 -32.67 -32.56 -37.11
CA GLN A 38 -33.08 -33.96 -36.99
C GLN A 38 -33.45 -34.30 -35.54
N ALA A 39 -34.64 -34.87 -35.41
CA ALA A 39 -35.34 -35.17 -34.16
C ALA A 39 -34.66 -36.29 -33.35
N GLY A 40 -34.58 -36.09 -32.02
CA GLY A 40 -34.16 -37.11 -31.07
C GLY A 40 -33.79 -36.47 -29.72
N ALA A 41 -34.56 -36.79 -28.68
CA ALA A 41 -34.46 -36.16 -27.36
C ALA A 41 -33.23 -36.63 -26.56
N ALA A 42 -32.41 -35.67 -26.13
CA ALA A 42 -31.72 -35.64 -24.84
C ALA A 42 -31.29 -34.19 -24.58
N ALA A 43 -31.96 -33.48 -23.67
CA ALA A 43 -31.60 -32.10 -23.33
C ALA A 43 -30.30 -32.11 -22.51
N SER A 44 -29.18 -31.77 -23.14
CA SER A 44 -27.95 -31.43 -22.44
C SER A 44 -28.18 -30.18 -21.56
N PRO A 45 -27.66 -30.12 -20.32
CA PRO A 45 -27.76 -28.92 -19.51
C PRO A 45 -27.03 -27.76 -20.21
N PRO A 46 -27.52 -26.50 -20.08
CA PRO A 46 -26.84 -25.36 -20.68
C PRO A 46 -25.44 -25.23 -20.08
N VAL A 47 -24.42 -25.21 -20.94
CA VAL A 47 -23.05 -24.82 -20.55
C VAL A 47 -23.13 -23.37 -20.09
N ALA A 48 -22.91 -23.14 -18.81
CA ALA A 48 -22.79 -21.79 -18.27
C ALA A 48 -21.54 -21.13 -18.89
N THR A 49 -21.74 -20.11 -19.71
CA THR A 49 -20.65 -19.24 -20.15
C THR A 49 -20.16 -18.47 -18.93
N VAL A 50 -19.01 -18.87 -18.38
CA VAL A 50 -18.34 -18.10 -17.33
C VAL A 50 -17.73 -16.87 -18.00
N VAL A 51 -18.37 -15.71 -17.81
CA VAL A 51 -17.76 -14.42 -18.15
C VAL A 51 -16.78 -14.11 -17.03
N SER A 52 -15.50 -14.46 -17.23
CA SER A 52 -14.44 -14.01 -16.34
C SER A 52 -14.21 -12.51 -16.59
N VAL A 53 -14.79 -11.66 -15.74
CA VAL A 53 -14.36 -10.27 -15.62
C VAL A 53 -12.97 -10.27 -14.98
N GLN A 54 -11.95 -9.96 -15.77
CA GLN A 54 -10.62 -9.68 -15.24
C GLN A 54 -10.72 -8.33 -14.51
N PRO A 55 -10.28 -8.20 -13.25
CA PRO A 55 -10.35 -6.93 -12.55
C PRO A 55 -9.56 -5.90 -13.36
N THR A 56 -10.26 -4.84 -13.78
CA THR A 56 -9.64 -3.64 -14.34
C THR A 56 -8.66 -3.10 -13.31
N ALA A 57 -7.41 -2.87 -13.72
CA ALA A 57 -6.43 -2.19 -12.88
C ALA A 57 -7.02 -0.86 -12.38
N ILE A 58 -6.96 -0.64 -11.06
CA ILE A 58 -7.29 0.64 -10.46
C ILE A 58 -6.10 1.56 -10.79
N GLU A 59 -6.24 2.35 -11.85
CA GLU A 59 -5.30 3.43 -12.17
C GLU A 59 -5.51 4.52 -11.12
N ASP A 60 -4.77 4.49 -10.00
CA ASP A 60 -4.46 5.61 -9.07
C ASP A 60 -3.94 5.14 -7.67
N GLU A 61 -3.90 3.82 -7.40
CA GLU A 61 -3.35 3.30 -6.13
C GLU A 61 -1.81 3.17 -6.18
N THR A 62 -1.13 3.66 -5.13
CA THR A 62 0.32 3.43 -4.93
C THR A 62 0.56 2.30 -3.95
N MET A 63 1.34 1.29 -4.37
CA MET A 63 1.70 0.15 -3.52
C MET A 63 2.96 0.45 -2.69
N ILE A 64 2.89 0.15 -1.38
CA ILE A 64 4.01 0.17 -0.45
C ILE A 64 4.26 -1.27 0.04
N TYR A 65 5.34 -1.88 -0.42
CA TYR A 65 5.76 -3.20 0.04
C TYR A 65 6.71 -3.04 1.23
N LEU A 66 6.20 -3.41 2.41
CA LEU A 66 6.91 -3.37 3.68
C LEU A 66 7.95 -4.50 3.75
N GLY A 67 9.17 -4.14 4.11
CA GLY A 67 10.31 -5.06 4.17
C GLY A 67 11.62 -4.33 4.43
N ASP A 68 12.72 -5.05 4.27
CA ASP A 68 14.07 -4.49 4.25
C ASP A 68 14.73 -4.87 2.91
N PRO A 69 14.75 -3.96 1.91
CA PRO A 69 14.26 -2.58 1.96
C PRO A 69 12.75 -2.45 1.72
N ILE A 70 12.18 -1.29 2.09
CA ILE A 70 10.84 -0.88 1.65
C ILE A 70 10.89 -0.59 0.16
N THR A 71 9.91 -1.09 -0.60
CA THR A 71 9.78 -0.80 -2.04
C THR A 71 8.42 -0.19 -2.37
N VAL A 72 8.37 0.68 -3.37
CA VAL A 72 7.17 1.42 -3.76
C VAL A 72 6.91 1.24 -5.25
N ASN A 73 5.66 0.99 -5.62
CA ASN A 73 5.18 1.04 -7.00
C ASN A 73 4.06 2.08 -7.11
N GLY A 74 4.41 3.26 -7.62
CA GLY A 74 3.52 4.42 -7.74
C GLY A 74 4.20 5.70 -7.22
N PRO A 75 3.62 6.88 -7.49
CA PRO A 75 4.14 8.16 -7.05
C PRO A 75 3.79 8.50 -5.59
N GLY A 76 4.33 9.61 -5.08
CA GLY A 76 3.84 10.23 -3.84
C GLY A 76 4.37 9.62 -2.53
N VAL A 77 5.34 8.71 -2.59
CA VAL A 77 6.05 8.18 -1.42
C VAL A 77 7.55 8.39 -1.55
N VAL A 78 8.19 8.88 -0.49
CA VAL A 78 9.64 9.01 -0.35
C VAL A 78 10.11 8.07 0.75
N ILE A 79 11.12 7.25 0.47
CA ILE A 79 11.74 6.38 1.49
C ILE A 79 12.97 7.06 2.08
N THR A 80 12.99 7.22 3.41
CA THR A 80 14.15 7.71 4.16
C THR A 80 14.52 6.67 5.22
N GLY A 81 15.58 5.91 4.99
CA GLY A 81 15.97 4.81 5.88
C GLY A 81 14.86 3.75 5.93
N THR A 82 14.32 3.49 7.12
CA THR A 82 13.19 2.57 7.36
C THR A 82 11.84 3.28 7.46
N THR A 83 11.75 4.54 7.04
CA THR A 83 10.50 5.30 7.02
C THR A 83 9.98 5.48 5.60
N ALA A 84 8.72 5.11 5.37
CA ALA A 84 7.98 5.48 4.17
C ALA A 84 7.17 6.76 4.44
N ILE A 85 7.49 7.83 3.73
CA ILE A 85 6.85 9.15 3.90
C ILE A 85 5.90 9.37 2.72
N ILE A 86 4.59 9.38 2.97
CA ILE A 86 3.55 9.73 2.01
C ILE A 86 3.48 11.27 1.92
N THR A 87 3.81 11.82 0.75
CA THR A 87 3.98 13.27 0.55
C THR A 87 2.91 13.89 -0.35
N ALA A 88 1.98 13.09 -0.86
CA ALA A 88 0.90 13.54 -1.74
C ALA A 88 -0.44 12.95 -1.30
N THR A 89 -1.52 13.59 -1.73
CA THR A 89 -2.87 13.06 -1.60
C THR A 89 -3.05 11.87 -2.54
N GLY A 90 -3.83 10.88 -2.13
CA GLY A 90 -4.15 9.71 -2.96
C GLY A 90 -4.47 8.49 -2.13
N THR A 91 -4.57 7.35 -2.80
CA THR A 91 -4.75 6.04 -2.18
C THR A 91 -3.44 5.27 -2.17
N TYR A 92 -3.08 4.74 -1.01
CA TYR A 92 -1.86 3.99 -0.77
C TYR A 92 -2.21 2.65 -0.14
N ARG A 93 -1.69 1.55 -0.67
CA ARG A 93 -1.86 0.21 -0.08
C ARG A 93 -0.54 -0.29 0.48
N ALA A 94 -0.50 -0.55 1.78
CA ALA A 94 0.65 -1.13 2.45
C ALA A 94 0.42 -2.62 2.72
N THR A 95 1.40 -3.45 2.36
CA THR A 95 1.39 -4.91 2.57
C THR A 95 2.77 -5.41 2.99
N GLY A 96 2.83 -6.50 3.76
CA GLY A 96 4.08 -7.15 4.17
C GLY A 96 4.49 -6.84 5.60
N THR A 97 5.78 -6.98 5.92
CA THR A 97 6.29 -6.83 7.29
C THR A 97 7.47 -5.88 7.35
N LEU A 98 7.33 -4.80 8.13
CA LEU A 98 8.39 -3.86 8.47
C LEU A 98 8.78 -4.08 9.94
N ALA A 99 9.95 -4.68 10.18
CA ALA A 99 10.36 -5.11 11.51
C ALA A 99 10.79 -3.97 12.45
N ASP A 100 11.29 -2.87 11.88
CA ASP A 100 11.66 -1.66 12.62
C ASP A 100 11.61 -0.42 11.71
N GLY A 101 10.49 0.30 11.72
CA GLY A 101 10.29 1.45 10.85
C GLY A 101 8.88 2.01 10.94
N MET A 102 8.57 2.99 10.08
CA MET A 102 7.36 3.81 10.20
C MET A 102 6.75 4.11 8.84
N ILE A 103 5.43 4.22 8.79
CA ILE A 103 4.75 4.99 7.74
C ILE A 103 4.41 6.37 8.32
N ASP A 104 4.88 7.43 7.66
CA ASP A 104 4.54 8.81 8.01
C ASP A 104 3.73 9.45 6.89
N ILE A 105 2.63 10.10 7.23
CA ILE A 105 1.78 10.83 6.30
C ILE A 105 2.00 12.32 6.53
N ASN A 106 2.51 12.99 5.50
CA ASN A 106 2.88 14.40 5.54
C ASN A 106 2.54 15.08 4.21
N THR A 107 1.28 15.50 4.08
CA THR A 107 0.76 16.19 2.89
C THR A 107 -0.32 17.20 3.29
N ASP A 108 -0.64 18.17 2.44
CA ASP A 108 -1.62 19.21 2.78
C ASP A 108 -3.09 18.77 2.63
N GLY A 109 -3.35 17.58 2.08
CA GLY A 109 -4.71 17.11 1.77
C GLY A 109 -5.07 15.77 2.42
N SER A 110 -6.16 15.15 1.95
CA SER A 110 -6.62 13.86 2.46
C SER A 110 -5.88 12.68 1.84
N VAL A 111 -5.69 11.63 2.63
CA VAL A 111 -5.03 10.38 2.24
C VAL A 111 -5.90 9.19 2.62
N GLU A 112 -5.99 8.21 1.73
CA GLU A 112 -6.49 6.87 2.06
C GLU A 112 -5.29 5.93 2.18
N LEU A 113 -5.08 5.38 3.38
CA LEU A 113 -4.07 4.36 3.62
C LEU A 113 -4.78 3.02 3.86
N ILE A 114 -4.65 2.11 2.92
CA ILE A 114 -5.18 0.75 3.00
C ILE A 114 -4.10 -0.15 3.62
N LEU A 115 -4.41 -0.78 4.74
CA LEU A 115 -3.59 -1.85 5.32
C LEU A 115 -4.12 -3.20 4.85
N ASP A 116 -3.25 -3.95 4.17
CA ASP A 116 -3.57 -5.23 3.56
C ASP A 116 -2.50 -6.25 3.98
N ASN A 117 -2.78 -6.99 5.06
CA ASN A 117 -1.82 -7.90 5.69
C ASN A 117 -0.49 -7.19 6.07
N ALA A 118 -0.60 -5.98 6.60
CA ALA A 118 0.52 -5.17 7.04
C ALA A 118 0.90 -5.46 8.50
N THR A 119 2.18 -5.72 8.75
CA THR A 119 2.76 -5.78 10.10
C THR A 119 3.86 -4.75 10.22
N ILE A 120 3.72 -3.77 11.11
CA ILE A 120 4.67 -2.68 11.29
C ILE A 120 5.05 -2.60 12.76
N THR A 121 6.34 -2.72 13.03
CA THR A 121 6.93 -2.47 14.35
C THR A 121 7.86 -1.27 14.23
N ASN A 122 7.83 -0.36 15.21
CA ASN A 122 8.83 0.69 15.37
C ASN A 122 9.34 0.68 16.82
N SER A 123 10.60 0.36 17.03
CA SER A 123 11.18 0.25 18.36
C SER A 123 11.42 1.59 19.07
N THR A 124 11.36 2.72 18.34
CA THR A 124 11.71 4.05 18.86
C THR A 124 10.71 5.16 18.49
N GLY A 125 9.48 4.78 18.11
CA GLY A 125 8.46 5.71 17.64
C GLY A 125 7.14 5.01 17.31
N PRO A 126 6.19 5.73 16.68
CA PRO A 126 4.94 5.15 16.22
C PRO A 126 5.17 4.22 15.01
N ALA A 127 4.28 3.24 14.84
CA ALA A 127 4.24 2.43 13.64
C ALA A 127 3.66 3.22 12.44
N VAL A 128 2.63 4.04 12.71
CA VAL A 128 2.02 4.95 11.74
C VAL A 128 1.84 6.33 12.38
N SER A 129 2.30 7.36 11.69
CA SER A 129 2.17 8.76 12.10
C SER A 129 1.51 9.58 11.00
N VAL A 130 0.65 10.52 11.37
CA VAL A 130 0.17 11.59 10.50
C VAL A 130 0.77 12.89 11.02
N THR A 131 1.87 13.29 10.39
CA THR A 131 2.52 14.57 10.67
C THR A 131 1.63 15.73 10.22
N ASN A 132 1.04 15.63 9.03
CA ASN A 132 0.11 16.62 8.48
C ASN A 132 -0.78 15.97 7.40
N ALA A 133 -2.08 16.21 7.47
CA ALA A 133 -3.10 15.88 6.47
C ALA A 133 -4.36 16.74 6.69
N THR A 134 -5.28 16.78 5.73
CA THR A 134 -6.65 17.26 6.05
C THR A 134 -7.42 16.20 6.85
N ALA A 135 -7.30 14.95 6.43
CA ALA A 135 -7.84 13.78 7.12
C ALA A 135 -7.16 12.53 6.56
N VAL A 136 -7.01 11.50 7.38
CA VAL A 136 -6.53 10.18 6.94
C VAL A 136 -7.63 9.15 7.16
N SER A 137 -7.99 8.43 6.09
CA SER A 137 -8.79 7.22 6.20
C SER A 137 -7.86 6.01 6.19
N LEU A 138 -7.73 5.35 7.34
CA LEU A 138 -7.02 4.10 7.52
C LEU A 138 -8.00 2.94 7.27
N VAL A 139 -7.92 2.35 6.08
CA VAL A 139 -8.84 1.29 5.64
C VAL A 139 -8.22 -0.08 5.88
N LEU A 140 -8.90 -0.93 6.63
CA LEU A 140 -8.51 -2.31 6.90
C LEU A 140 -9.08 -3.22 5.80
N ALA A 141 -8.22 -3.75 4.93
CA ALA A 141 -8.66 -4.59 3.81
C ALA A 141 -9.42 -5.83 4.30
N ASP A 142 -10.49 -6.19 3.60
CA ASP A 142 -11.37 -7.31 3.98
C ASP A 142 -10.61 -8.63 4.09
N GLY A 143 -10.92 -9.41 5.14
CA GLY A 143 -10.29 -10.70 5.40
C GLY A 143 -8.80 -10.64 5.76
N THR A 144 -8.26 -9.46 6.07
CA THR A 144 -6.85 -9.29 6.45
C THR A 144 -6.71 -9.00 7.95
N THR A 145 -5.55 -9.36 8.50
CA THR A 145 -5.16 -8.95 9.86
C THR A 145 -3.93 -8.05 9.77
N ASN A 146 -4.04 -6.86 10.32
CA ASN A 146 -3.00 -5.84 10.32
C ASN A 146 -2.50 -5.61 11.75
N THR A 147 -1.19 -5.52 11.94
CA THR A 147 -0.59 -5.37 13.28
C THR A 147 0.32 -4.14 13.31
N LEU A 148 0.08 -3.25 14.27
CA LEU A 148 0.94 -2.10 14.53
C LEU A 148 1.49 -2.20 15.97
N THR A 149 2.81 -2.04 16.11
CA THR A 149 3.51 -2.09 17.41
C THR A 149 4.48 -0.92 17.53
N ASP A 150 4.42 -0.17 18.62
CA ASP A 150 5.39 0.89 18.90
C ASP A 150 6.45 0.48 19.92
N GLY A 151 7.39 1.38 20.18
CA GLY A 151 8.47 1.20 21.14
C GLY A 151 8.07 1.65 22.53
N GLU A 152 8.80 1.21 23.56
CA GLU A 152 8.59 1.68 24.94
C GLU A 152 9.03 3.15 25.14
N THR A 153 9.85 3.68 24.23
CA THR A 153 10.38 5.06 24.27
C THR A 153 10.42 5.66 22.87
N TYR A 154 10.10 6.95 22.76
CA TYR A 154 10.10 7.65 21.47
C TYR A 154 11.26 8.63 21.36
N ASN A 155 11.86 8.72 20.17
CA ASN A 155 12.85 9.76 19.86
C ASN A 155 12.21 11.16 19.79
N ASP A 156 10.96 11.24 19.31
CA ASP A 156 10.16 12.46 19.30
C ASP A 156 9.08 12.40 20.39
N THR A 157 9.16 13.31 21.36
CA THR A 157 8.23 13.35 22.50
C THR A 157 6.87 13.97 22.17
N GLY A 158 6.72 14.62 21.01
CA GLY A 158 5.45 15.14 20.52
C GLY A 158 4.49 14.01 20.08
N LEU A 159 5.05 12.91 19.59
CA LEU A 159 4.32 11.71 19.21
C LEU A 159 3.99 10.89 20.47
N LYS A 160 2.76 10.35 20.54
CA LYS A 160 2.21 9.79 21.78
C LYS A 160 1.34 8.55 21.63
N ALA A 161 1.31 7.92 20.46
CA ALA A 161 0.57 6.68 20.23
C ALA A 161 1.22 5.78 19.18
N THR A 162 0.84 4.50 19.11
CA THR A 162 1.30 3.56 18.07
C THR A 162 0.80 3.95 16.69
N LEU A 163 -0.48 4.32 16.62
CA LEU A 163 -1.12 4.99 15.50
C LEU A 163 -1.45 6.41 15.97
N PHE A 164 -0.69 7.38 15.49
CA PHE A 164 -0.81 8.77 15.93
C PHE A 164 -1.18 9.69 14.78
N SER A 165 -2.03 10.68 15.03
CA SER A 165 -2.38 11.72 14.07
C SER A 165 -2.43 13.10 14.70
N ASN A 166 -1.86 14.10 14.02
CA ASN A 166 -2.11 15.50 14.36
C ASN A 166 -3.46 16.01 13.83
N ASP A 167 -4.04 15.33 12.84
CA ASP A 167 -5.28 15.72 12.16
C ASP A 167 -6.35 14.62 12.27
N THR A 168 -7.51 14.80 11.62
CA THR A 168 -8.61 13.83 11.68
C THR A 168 -8.20 12.44 11.20
N LEU A 169 -8.45 11.42 12.02
CA LEU A 169 -8.18 10.02 11.73
C LEU A 169 -9.48 9.22 11.69
N ILE A 170 -9.72 8.54 10.58
CA ILE A 170 -10.87 7.66 10.35
C ILE A 170 -10.32 6.24 10.21
N ILE A 171 -10.87 5.29 10.96
CA ILE A 171 -10.55 3.86 10.82
C ILE A 171 -11.79 3.17 10.25
N ALA A 172 -11.64 2.55 9.09
CA ALA A 172 -12.74 1.95 8.35
C ALA A 172 -12.34 0.58 7.77
N GLY A 173 -13.29 -0.12 7.15
CA GLY A 173 -13.08 -1.43 6.54
C GLY A 173 -13.41 -2.59 7.47
N SER A 174 -13.44 -3.80 6.92
CA SER A 174 -13.87 -5.02 7.62
C SER A 174 -12.72 -5.92 8.09
N GLY A 175 -11.48 -5.56 7.79
CA GLY A 175 -10.30 -6.27 8.29
C GLY A 175 -10.04 -6.05 9.78
N ASP A 176 -9.14 -6.85 10.34
CA ASP A 176 -8.72 -6.73 11.74
C ASP A 176 -7.53 -5.78 11.88
N LEU A 177 -7.54 -4.99 12.95
CA LEU A 177 -6.41 -4.16 13.39
C LEU A 177 -6.01 -4.52 14.82
N ILE A 178 -4.79 -5.02 15.00
CA ILE A 178 -4.18 -5.33 16.28
C ILE A 178 -3.17 -4.25 16.62
N ILE A 179 -3.42 -3.50 17.70
CA ILE A 179 -2.53 -2.44 18.18
C ILE A 179 -1.83 -2.88 19.47
N THR A 180 -0.50 -2.80 19.49
CA THR A 180 0.31 -2.94 20.70
C THR A 180 0.99 -1.61 21.02
N GLY A 181 0.39 -0.85 21.95
CA GLY A 181 0.95 0.41 22.44
C GLY A 181 1.72 0.24 23.74
N ASN A 182 3.04 0.39 23.65
CA ASN A 182 4.02 0.23 24.72
C ASN A 182 4.45 1.57 25.34
N TYR A 183 4.40 2.69 24.61
CA TYR A 183 4.83 3.98 25.15
C TYR A 183 3.76 4.71 25.97
N LYS A 184 2.67 5.11 25.32
CA LYS A 184 1.60 5.93 25.93
C LYS A 184 0.23 5.41 25.53
N HIS A 185 -0.25 5.75 24.34
CA HIS A 185 -1.56 5.33 23.83
C HIS A 185 -1.41 4.31 22.70
N GLY A 186 -2.42 3.48 22.46
CA GLY A 186 -2.45 2.67 21.24
C GLY A 186 -2.78 3.53 20.02
N ILE A 187 -3.87 4.29 20.11
CA ILE A 187 -4.35 5.18 19.05
C ILE A 187 -4.61 6.56 19.66
N ALA A 188 -4.17 7.63 19.00
CA ALA A 188 -4.52 8.99 19.37
C ALA A 188 -4.58 9.92 18.15
N SER A 189 -5.52 10.84 18.18
CA SER A 189 -5.68 11.95 17.23
C SER A 189 -5.75 13.25 18.02
N ASP A 190 -5.15 14.33 17.52
CA ASP A 190 -5.28 15.67 18.11
C ASP A 190 -6.55 16.40 17.64
N ASP A 191 -7.14 15.96 16.52
CA ASP A 191 -8.48 16.33 16.05
C ASP A 191 -9.48 15.17 16.35
N ASP A 192 -10.31 14.78 15.38
CA ASP A 192 -11.29 13.72 15.52
C ASP A 192 -10.66 12.33 15.33
N LEU A 193 -11.20 11.35 16.06
CA LEU A 193 -10.97 9.92 15.86
C LEU A 193 -12.31 9.24 15.62
N ILE A 194 -12.51 8.72 14.41
CA ILE A 194 -13.77 8.09 13.96
C ILE A 194 -13.50 6.62 13.64
N VAL A 195 -14.42 5.74 14.02
CA VAL A 195 -14.36 4.30 13.71
C VAL A 195 -15.70 3.88 13.08
N GLU A 196 -15.65 3.24 11.92
CA GLU A 196 -16.81 2.84 11.10
C GLU A 196 -17.05 1.32 11.07
#